data_AF-A0A5J4N393-F1
#
_entry.id   AF-A0A5J4N393-F1
#
_cell.length_a   1.000
_cell.length_b   1.000
_cell.length_c   1.000
_cell.angle_alpha   90.00
_cell.angle_beta   90.00
_cell.angle_gamma   90.00
#
_symmetry.space_group_name_H-M   'P 1'
#
loop_
_entity.id
_entity.type
_entity.pdbx_description
1 polymer ?
#
loop_
_entity_poly.entity_id
_entity_poly.type
_entity_poly.pdbx_seq_one_letter_code
_entity_poly.pdbx_strand_id
1 'polypeptide(L)' 'MSDDEAEDIEEEEGVYLGEYEGGRNERDERHGYGKAILPNGDTYEGYYENGKRQGEGVYR' A
#
# COMPACT_ATOMS: atom_id res chain seq x y z
N MET A 1 12.83 17.62 -23.13
CA MET A 1 13.17 17.64 -21.69
C MET A 1 11.88 17.24 -21.03
N SER A 2 11.78 15.97 -20.67
CA SER A 2 10.56 15.40 -20.10
C SER A 2 10.69 15.59 -18.60
N ASP A 3 9.82 16.41 -18.04
CA ASP A 3 9.65 16.53 -16.60
C ASP A 3 9.09 15.20 -16.09
N ASP A 4 10.00 14.33 -15.66
CA ASP A 4 9.70 13.26 -14.70
C ASP A 4 9.69 13.89 -13.30
N GLU A 5 8.74 14.81 -13.06
CA GLU A 5 8.39 15.23 -11.71
C GLU A 5 7.60 14.07 -11.11
N ALA A 6 8.33 13.09 -10.56
CA ALA A 6 7.78 12.08 -9.70
C ALA A 6 7.11 12.83 -8.54
N GLU A 7 5.79 12.97 -8.62
CA GLU A 7 5.00 13.67 -7.62
C GLU A 7 5.30 13.04 -6.25
N ASP A 8 5.91 13.84 -5.38
CA ASP A 8 6.04 13.58 -3.96
C ASP A 8 4.63 13.36 -3.39
N ILE A 9 4.21 12.10 -3.33
CA ILE A 9 3.01 11.71 -2.60
C ILE A 9 3.39 11.75 -1.12
N GLU A 10 3.38 12.97 -0.57
CA GLU A 10 3.48 13.21 0.87
C GLU A 10 2.30 12.53 1.56
N GLU A 11 2.65 11.73 2.57
CA GLU A 11 1.73 11.02 3.46
C GLU A 11 0.67 11.98 4.02
N GLU A 12 -0.62 11.73 3.77
CA GLU A 12 -1.68 12.00 4.75
C GLU A 12 -2.94 11.19 4.40
N GLU A 13 -3.57 10.68 5.45
CA GLU A 13 -4.93 10.11 5.48
C GLU A 13 -5.13 8.84 4.63
N GLY A 14 -4.80 7.69 5.23
CA GLY A 14 -5.43 6.41 4.96
C GLY A 14 -5.68 6.13 3.49
N VAL A 15 -4.60 5.91 2.72
CA VAL A 15 -4.70 5.45 1.33
C VAL A 15 -5.74 4.34 1.32
N TYR A 16 -6.90 4.64 0.74
CA TYR A 16 -8.01 3.73 0.61
C TYR A 16 -7.60 2.73 -0.47
N LEU A 17 -6.56 1.95 -0.18
CA LEU A 17 -6.30 0.71 -0.90
C LEU A 17 -7.56 -0.10 -0.66
N GLY A 18 -8.31 -0.34 -1.74
CA GLY A 18 -9.67 -0.84 -1.71
C GLY A 18 -9.79 -2.12 -0.90
N GLU A 19 -9.77 -3.26 -1.57
CA GLU A 19 -9.79 -4.53 -0.86
C GLU A 19 -8.36 -4.91 -0.44
N TYR A 20 -8.20 -5.23 0.84
CA TYR A 20 -6.97 -5.79 1.40
C TYR A 20 -7.20 -7.23 1.85
N GLU A 21 -6.43 -8.15 1.30
CA GLU A 21 -6.39 -9.55 1.68
C GLU A 21 -5.06 -9.81 2.40
N GLY A 22 -5.12 -10.05 3.72
CA GLY A 22 -3.94 -10.31 4.52
C GLY A 22 -4.19 -10.24 6.01
N GLY A 23 -3.11 -10.38 6.78
CA GLY A 23 -3.13 -10.28 8.23
C GLY A 23 -3.48 -8.87 8.70
N ARG A 24 -4.14 -8.80 9.86
CA ARG A 24 -4.38 -7.53 10.56
C ARG A 24 -3.88 -7.63 11.98
N ASN A 25 -3.40 -6.51 12.51
CA ASN A 25 -3.01 -6.42 13.90
C ASN A 25 -4.23 -6.19 14.81
N GLU A 26 -4.01 -6.08 16.11
CA GLU A 26 -5.05 -5.87 17.13
C GLU A 26 -5.80 -4.54 16.98
N ARG A 27 -5.26 -3.60 16.18
CA ARG A 27 -5.89 -2.30 15.86
C ARG A 27 -6.64 -2.33 14.52
N ASP A 28 -6.82 -3.52 13.95
CA ASP A 28 -7.41 -3.75 12.64
C ASP A 28 -6.64 -3.10 11.47
N GLU A 29 -5.37 -2.76 11.70
CA GLU A 29 -4.46 -2.22 10.69
C GLU A 29 -3.81 -3.37 9.91
N ARG A 30 -3.52 -3.16 8.63
CA ARG A 30 -2.81 -4.13 7.77
C ARG A 30 -1.47 -4.49 8.39
N HIS A 31 -1.19 -5.79 8.49
CA HIS A 31 0.03 -6.29 9.11
C HIS A 31 0.46 -7.65 8.55
N GLY A 32 1.76 -7.84 8.37
CA GLY A 32 2.32 -9.04 7.74
C GLY A 32 2.19 -8.99 6.22
N TYR A 33 2.37 -10.14 5.57
CA TYR A 33 2.23 -10.23 4.12
C TYR A 33 0.77 -10.10 3.71
N GLY A 34 0.49 -9.27 2.71
CA GLY A 34 -0.85 -9.11 2.17
C GLY A 34 -0.87 -8.48 0.80
N LYS A 35 -2.06 -8.53 0.21
CA LYS A 35 -2.36 -8.06 -1.13
C LYS A 35 -3.39 -6.94 -1.04
N ALA A 36 -3.15 -5.82 -1.67
CA ALA A 36 -4.02 -4.66 -1.62
C ALA A 36 -4.28 -4.11 -3.01
N ILE A 37 -5.55 -3.88 -3.32
CA ILE A 37 -5.96 -3.24 -4.56
C ILE A 37 -5.80 -1.73 -4.41
N LEU A 38 -5.02 -1.13 -5.30
CA LEU A 38 -4.80 0.30 -5.36
C LEU A 38 -5.96 0.99 -6.10
N PRO A 39 -6.19 2.29 -5.85
CA PRO A 39 -7.25 3.04 -6.53
C PRO A 39 -7.13 3.06 -8.06
N ASN A 40 -5.92 2.89 -8.59
CA ASN A 40 -5.66 2.80 -10.03
C ASN A 40 -6.03 1.44 -10.64
N GLY A 41 -6.45 0.46 -9.82
CA GLY A 41 -6.78 -0.90 -10.24
C GLY A 41 -5.60 -1.87 -10.17
N ASP A 42 -4.38 -1.37 -9.94
CA ASP A 42 -3.22 -2.23 -9.72
C ASP A 42 -3.32 -2.92 -8.37
N THR A 43 -2.58 -4.00 -8.22
CA THR A 43 -2.45 -4.69 -6.96
C THR A 43 -1.03 -4.55 -6.42
N TYR A 44 -0.90 -4.07 -5.19
CA TYR A 44 0.31 -4.21 -4.42
C TYR A 44 0.29 -5.52 -3.63
N GLU A 45 1.33 -6.34 -3.76
CA GLU A 45 1.54 -7.54 -2.96
C GLU A 45 2.85 -7.39 -2.19
N GLY A 46 2.81 -7.37 -0.86
CA GLY A 46 3.98 -7.11 -0.04
C GLY A 46 3.72 -7.16 1.46
N TYR A 47 4.73 -6.77 2.23
CA TYR A 47 4.62 -6.72 3.69
C TYR A 47 4.02 -5.40 4.16
N TYR A 48 3.22 -5.50 5.23
CA TYR A 48 2.61 -4.38 5.91
C TYR A 48 2.98 -4.38 7.38
N GLU A 49 3.14 -3.20 7.96
CA GLU A 49 3.38 -3.00 9.39
C GLU A 49 2.64 -1.73 9.84
N ASN A 50 1.79 -1.87 10.84
CA ASN A 50 0.97 -0.78 11.40
C ASN A 50 0.20 -0.01 10.30
N GLY A 51 -0.38 -0.75 9.34
CA GLY A 51 -1.17 -0.19 8.24
C GLY A 51 -0.35 0.38 7.09
N LYS A 52 0.96 0.56 7.26
CA LYS A 52 1.89 1.06 6.25
C LYS A 52 2.54 -0.08 5.47
N ARG A 53 2.89 0.16 4.21
CA ARG A 53 3.69 -0.77 3.41
C ARG A 53 5.12 -0.79 3.98
N GLN A 54 5.65 -1.98 4.21
CA GLN A 54 6.99 -2.20 4.73
C GLN A 54 7.78 -3.11 3.79
N GLY A 55 9.03 -2.74 3.51
CA GLY A 55 9.91 -3.50 2.63
C GLY A 55 9.56 -3.42 1.14
N GLU A 56 10.10 -4.38 0.38
CA GLU A 56 9.87 -4.50 -1.06
C GLU A 56 8.54 -5.22 -1.33
N GLY A 57 7.74 -4.65 -2.23
CA GLY A 57 6.51 -5.27 -2.71
C GLY A 57 6.44 -5.25 -4.22
N VAL A 58 5.62 -6.12 -4.78
CA VAL A 58 5.43 -6.26 -6.22
C VAL A 58 4.11 -5.61 -6.63
N TYR A 59 4.16 -4.75 -7.63
CA TYR A 59 2.97 -4.21 -8.28
C TYR A 59 2.57 -5.13 -9.45
N ARG A 60 1.29 -5.49 -9.54
CA ARG A 60 0.72 -6.34 -10.59
C ARG A 60 -0.58 -5.79 -11.14
#